data_AF-S7QBZ3-F1
#
_entry.id   AF-S7QBZ3-F1
#
_cell.length_a   1.000
_cell.length_b   1.000
_cell.length_c   1.000
_cell.angle_alpha   90.00
_cell.angle_beta   90.00
_cell.angle_gamma   90.00
#
_symmetry.space_group_name_H-M   'P 1'
#
loop_
_entity.id
_entity.type
_entity.pdbx_description
1 polymer ?
#
loop_
_entity_poly.entity_id
_entity_poly.type
_entity_poly.pdbx_seq_one_letter_code
_entity_poly.pdbx_strand_id
1 'polypeptide(L)'
;MARALPKRTDSLLASKSSLFNAIDDDLRDARRVHSHGQEEDLKYALQKTMSRIEELTSLLKEAYQTQTDLQTELTLAKSNLQLALSNNEMLEDALKRNPGRGQDVGWKRWSAREEENRRRISEESRTSGDEMHLDSPHPQAESSPTSPVMPPPSANGTSDSRFFKFRFGSGSGNATQQRALSPGTKTLTRSQSSVMPSSPLSPAPNPSPQPSHLASASLPSLIPAPSAKEFAEMKHKLEIVSKQLDEVKKELDQERTKRNSVSEEKERLEGELESLSQALFEEANKMVASERIKRAETEEELKQTLAEKTALKEALRLLERENGELRSASRPQTPASDA
;
A
#
# COMPACT_ATOMS: atom_id res chain seq x y z
N MET A 1 -16.68 -11.98 -42.19
CA MET A 1 -15.32 -11.42 -42.26
C MET A 1 -15.03 -10.66 -40.96
N ALA A 2 -14.30 -11.26 -40.02
CA ALA A 2 -13.94 -10.61 -38.77
C ALA A 2 -12.73 -9.70 -39.00
N ARG A 3 -12.89 -8.38 -38.83
CA ARG A 3 -11.76 -7.44 -38.85
C ARG A 3 -10.88 -7.74 -37.64
N ALA A 4 -9.64 -8.17 -37.89
CA ALA A 4 -8.64 -8.32 -36.85
C ALA A 4 -8.43 -6.97 -36.16
N LEU A 5 -8.57 -6.94 -34.83
CA LEU A 5 -8.36 -5.74 -34.04
C LEU A 5 -6.89 -5.30 -34.16
N PRO A 6 -6.61 -4.00 -34.29
CA PRO A 6 -5.25 -3.48 -34.37
C PRO A 6 -4.43 -3.90 -33.15
N LYS A 7 -3.24 -4.46 -33.38
CA LYS A 7 -2.32 -4.83 -32.31
C LYS A 7 -1.70 -3.55 -31.75
N ARG A 8 -1.77 -3.36 -30.42
CA ARG A 8 -1.27 -2.15 -29.72
C ARG A 8 0.24 -1.91 -29.89
N THR A 9 0.98 -2.84 -30.47
CA THR A 9 2.44 -2.74 -30.68
C THR A 9 2.84 -1.92 -31.91
N ASP A 10 1.93 -1.68 -32.85
CA ASP A 10 2.32 -1.17 -34.18
C ASP A 10 2.68 0.33 -34.16
N SER A 11 2.15 1.11 -33.21
CA SER A 11 2.40 2.55 -33.15
C SER A 11 3.79 2.92 -32.62
N LEU A 12 4.43 2.05 -31.82
CA LEU A 12 5.77 2.26 -31.27
C LEU A 12 6.89 1.93 -32.26
N LEU A 13 6.61 1.07 -33.25
CA LEU A 13 7.60 0.68 -34.26
C LEU A 13 7.76 1.77 -35.34
N ALA A 14 6.69 2.51 -35.63
CA ALA A 14 6.68 3.56 -36.64
C ALA A 14 7.53 4.79 -36.27
N SER A 15 7.58 5.18 -34.99
CA SER A 15 8.42 6.32 -34.56
C SER A 15 9.91 5.97 -34.51
N LYS A 16 10.24 4.72 -34.14
CA LYS A 16 11.63 4.24 -34.03
C LYS A 16 12.30 4.09 -35.39
N SER A 17 11.57 3.67 -36.43
CA SER A 17 12.15 3.53 -37.77
C SER A 17 12.61 4.87 -38.36
N SER A 18 11.86 5.96 -38.11
CA SER A 18 12.26 7.31 -38.52
C SER A 18 13.54 7.77 -37.82
N LEU A 19 13.73 7.38 -36.56
CA LEU A 19 14.91 7.71 -35.77
C LEU A 19 16.18 7.05 -36.35
N PHE A 20 16.12 5.75 -36.66
CA PHE A 20 17.28 5.03 -37.18
C PHE A 20 17.70 5.52 -38.56
N ASN A 21 16.74 5.83 -39.44
CA ASN A 21 17.04 6.39 -40.76
C ASN A 21 17.79 7.73 -40.67
N ALA A 22 17.37 8.61 -39.74
CA ALA A 22 18.07 9.88 -39.53
C ALA A 22 19.50 9.70 -39.00
N ILE A 23 19.74 8.68 -38.16
CA ILE A 23 21.10 8.35 -37.68
C ILE A 23 21.98 7.89 -38.83
N ASP A 24 21.45 7.04 -39.71
CA ASP A 24 22.18 6.55 -40.87
C ASP A 24 22.56 7.69 -41.82
N ASP A 25 21.66 8.64 -42.04
CA ASP A 25 21.93 9.84 -42.82
C ASP A 25 22.99 10.73 -42.15
N ASP A 26 22.93 10.93 -40.84
CA ASP A 26 23.92 11.70 -40.08
C ASP A 26 25.31 11.05 -40.11
N LEU A 27 25.38 9.71 -40.03
CA LEU A 27 26.63 8.97 -40.15
C LEU A 27 27.21 9.02 -41.56
N ARG A 28 26.37 9.08 -42.59
CA ARG A 28 26.82 9.30 -43.97
C ARG A 28 27.37 10.72 -44.14
N ASP A 29 26.69 11.71 -43.59
CA ASP A 29 27.10 13.10 -43.61
C ASP A 29 28.44 13.29 -42.89
N ALA A 30 28.58 12.72 -41.68
CA ALA A 30 29.82 12.74 -40.91
C ALA A 30 31.01 12.11 -41.68
N ARG A 31 30.79 11.00 -42.41
CA ARG A 31 31.84 10.40 -43.27
C ARG A 31 32.20 11.30 -44.46
N ARG A 32 31.21 11.97 -45.07
CA ARG A 32 31.46 12.93 -46.16
C ARG A 32 32.29 14.10 -45.66
N VAL A 33 31.89 14.68 -44.53
CA VAL A 33 32.58 15.80 -43.89
C VAL A 33 33.99 15.41 -43.43
N HIS A 34 34.18 14.20 -42.90
CA HIS A 34 35.50 13.74 -42.50
C HIS A 34 36.50 13.63 -43.66
N SER A 35 36.03 13.28 -44.86
CA SER A 35 36.89 13.09 -46.04
C SER A 35 37.16 14.36 -46.83
N HIS A 36 36.20 15.29 -46.87
CA HIS A 36 36.28 16.47 -47.75
C HIS A 36 35.79 17.78 -47.12
N GLY A 37 35.36 17.76 -45.85
CA GLY A 37 34.77 18.91 -45.17
C GLY A 37 35.79 19.87 -44.60
N GLN A 38 35.38 21.13 -44.44
CA GLN A 38 36.17 22.13 -43.71
C GLN A 38 36.01 21.93 -42.20
N GLU A 39 36.84 22.61 -41.41
CA GLU A 39 36.81 22.51 -39.94
C GLU A 39 35.42 22.84 -39.37
N GLU A 40 34.72 23.83 -39.94
CA GLU A 40 33.38 24.23 -39.50
C GLU A 40 32.32 23.16 -39.79
N ASP A 41 32.41 22.45 -40.92
CA ASP A 41 31.53 21.33 -41.22
C ASP A 41 31.73 20.19 -40.21
N LEU A 42 32.99 19.94 -39.83
CA LEU A 42 33.34 18.92 -38.84
C LEU A 42 32.77 19.26 -37.46
N LYS A 43 32.88 20.53 -37.03
CA LYS A 43 32.26 21.00 -35.78
C LYS A 43 30.75 20.81 -35.81
N TYR A 44 30.10 21.17 -36.91
CA TYR A 44 28.65 20.99 -37.06
C TYR A 44 28.24 19.50 -37.03
N ALA A 45 28.94 18.63 -37.76
CA ALA A 45 28.68 17.19 -37.76
C ALA A 45 28.88 16.57 -36.35
N LEU A 46 29.94 16.97 -35.64
CA LEU A 46 30.18 16.55 -34.26
C LEU A 46 29.06 17.03 -33.32
N GLN A 47 28.65 18.29 -33.42
CA GLN A 47 27.56 18.81 -32.61
C GLN A 47 26.25 18.04 -32.87
N LYS A 48 25.94 17.76 -34.14
CA LYS A 48 24.77 16.97 -34.53
C LYS A 48 24.80 15.55 -33.97
N THR A 49 25.94 14.86 -34.05
CA THR A 49 26.09 13.52 -33.46
C THR A 49 26.01 13.55 -31.93
N MET A 50 26.52 14.59 -31.28
CA MET A 50 26.39 14.77 -29.83
C MET A 50 24.93 14.96 -29.40
N SER A 51 24.16 15.85 -30.05
CA SER A 51 22.72 15.99 -29.83
C SER A 51 21.97 14.67 -30.04
N ARG A 52 22.40 13.87 -31.02
CA ARG A 52 21.78 12.57 -31.26
C ARG A 52 22.08 11.55 -30.17
N ILE A 53 23.30 11.53 -29.64
CA ILE A 53 23.67 10.70 -28.49
C ILE A 53 22.85 11.10 -27.26
N GLU A 54 22.63 12.39 -27.04
CA GLU A 54 21.79 12.89 -25.93
C GLU A 54 20.33 12.40 -26.08
N GLU A 55 19.75 12.50 -27.28
CA GLU A 55 18.41 11.97 -27.58
C GLU A 55 18.31 10.45 -27.35
N LEU A 56 19.28 9.69 -27.86
CA LEU A 56 19.33 8.23 -27.66
C LEU A 56 19.48 7.87 -26.19
N THR A 57 20.27 8.65 -25.44
CA THR A 57 20.43 8.47 -23.98
C THR A 57 19.12 8.75 -23.25
N SER A 58 18.36 9.78 -23.66
CA SER A 58 17.04 10.07 -23.11
C SER A 58 16.05 8.94 -23.40
N LEU A 59 15.98 8.46 -24.64
CA LEU A 59 15.12 7.34 -25.04
C LEU A 59 15.49 6.03 -24.31
N LEU A 60 16.79 5.81 -24.06
CA LEU A 60 17.25 4.65 -23.29
C LEU A 60 16.78 4.74 -21.82
N LYS A 61 16.88 5.92 -21.19
CA LYS A 61 16.37 6.14 -19.82
C LYS A 61 14.85 5.91 -19.75
N GLU A 62 14.10 6.42 -20.72
CA GLU A 62 12.65 6.22 -20.82
C GLU A 62 12.30 4.73 -21.03
N ALA A 63 13.05 4.02 -21.86
CA ALA A 63 12.88 2.58 -22.06
C ALA A 63 13.13 1.78 -20.77
N TYR A 64 14.16 2.11 -19.99
CA TYR A 64 14.41 1.48 -18.70
C TYR A 64 13.32 1.79 -17.67
N GLN A 65 12.81 3.02 -17.64
CA GLN A 65 11.70 3.39 -16.77
C GLN A 65 10.44 2.58 -17.12
N THR A 66 10.03 2.58 -18.39
CA THR A 66 8.85 1.83 -18.85
C THR A 66 9.00 0.32 -18.64
N GLN A 67 10.20 -0.23 -18.79
CA GLN A 67 10.48 -1.63 -18.45
C GLN A 67 10.26 -1.91 -16.96
N THR A 68 10.75 -1.02 -16.09
CA THR A 68 10.58 -1.15 -14.64
C THR A 68 9.11 -1.09 -14.27
N ASP A 69 8.37 -0.12 -14.82
CA ASP A 69 6.92 0.02 -14.60
C ASP A 69 6.16 -1.24 -15.01
N LEU A 70 6.42 -1.77 -16.22
CA LEU A 70 5.79 -3.01 -16.69
C LEU A 70 6.14 -4.23 -15.82
N GLN A 71 7.35 -4.30 -15.29
CA GLN A 71 7.75 -5.36 -14.36
C GLN A 71 7.00 -5.26 -13.04
N THR A 72 6.77 -4.05 -12.52
CA THR A 72 5.95 -3.84 -11.32
C THR A 72 4.49 -4.22 -11.58
N GLU A 73 3.91 -3.82 -12.72
CA GLU A 73 2.55 -4.19 -13.12
C GLU A 73 2.38 -5.71 -13.25
N LEU A 74 3.34 -6.39 -13.88
CA LEU A 74 3.33 -7.85 -14.01
C LEU A 74 3.37 -8.53 -12.64
N THR A 75 4.18 -7.99 -11.71
CA THR A 75 4.30 -8.52 -10.34
C THR A 75 3.00 -8.33 -9.56
N LEU A 76 2.38 -7.15 -9.65
CA LEU A 76 1.07 -6.89 -9.06
C LEU A 76 -0.02 -7.80 -9.65
N ALA A 77 -0.03 -7.99 -10.97
CA ALA A 77 -0.97 -8.89 -11.63
C ALA A 77 -0.80 -10.35 -11.17
N LYS A 78 0.44 -10.83 -11.01
CA LYS A 78 0.74 -12.16 -10.46
C LYS A 78 0.25 -12.30 -9.02
N SER A 79 0.52 -11.31 -8.16
CA SER A 79 0.05 -11.30 -6.77
C SER A 79 -1.49 -11.31 -6.69
N ASN A 80 -2.16 -10.52 -7.52
CA ASN A 80 -3.62 -10.48 -7.59
C ASN A 80 -4.22 -11.81 -8.05
N LEU A 81 -3.60 -12.44 -9.05
CA LEU A 81 -4.01 -13.78 -9.50
C LEU A 81 -3.81 -14.82 -8.39
N GLN A 82 -2.69 -14.78 -7.68
CA GLN A 82 -2.42 -15.68 -6.56
C GLN A 82 -3.44 -15.51 -5.42
N LEU A 83 -3.80 -14.27 -5.08
CA LEU A 83 -4.84 -13.99 -4.10
C LEU A 83 -6.20 -14.52 -4.57
N ALA A 84 -6.54 -14.34 -5.85
CA ALA A 84 -7.77 -14.88 -6.43
C ALA A 84 -7.82 -16.42 -6.38
N LEU A 85 -6.70 -17.09 -6.65
CA LEU A 85 -6.58 -18.55 -6.54
C LEU A 85 -6.73 -19.01 -5.09
N SER A 86 -6.07 -18.36 -4.13
CA SER A 86 -6.20 -18.68 -2.70
C SER A 86 -7.62 -18.42 -2.17
N ASN A 87 -8.25 -17.32 -2.60
CA ASN A 87 -9.65 -17.05 -2.28
C ASN A 87 -10.58 -18.15 -2.82
N ASN A 88 -10.36 -18.60 -4.05
CA ASN A 88 -11.13 -19.70 -4.62
C ASN A 88 -10.91 -21.01 -3.86
N GLU A 89 -9.67 -21.34 -3.50
CA GLU A 89 -9.34 -22.53 -2.72
C GLU A 89 -10.04 -22.53 -1.35
N MET A 90 -9.99 -21.40 -0.62
CA MET A 90 -10.70 -21.28 0.66
C MET A 90 -12.22 -21.41 0.51
N LEU A 91 -12.79 -20.87 -0.57
CA LEU A 91 -14.22 -21.02 -0.87
C LEU A 91 -14.57 -22.46 -1.20
N GLU A 92 -13.73 -23.15 -1.99
CA GLU A 92 -13.89 -24.57 -2.29
C GLU A 92 -13.79 -25.43 -1.03
N ASP A 93 -12.84 -25.15 -0.14
CA ASP A 93 -12.68 -25.84 1.14
C ASP A 93 -13.86 -25.60 2.08
N ALA A 94 -14.39 -24.38 2.13
CA ALA A 94 -15.59 -24.05 2.90
C ALA A 94 -16.83 -24.79 2.36
N LEU A 95 -16.97 -24.89 1.03
CA LEU A 95 -18.01 -25.68 0.38
C LEU A 95 -17.86 -27.18 0.68
N LYS A 96 -16.65 -27.74 0.58
CA LYS A 96 -16.35 -29.15 0.85
C LYS A 96 -16.59 -29.54 2.31
N ARG A 97 -16.38 -28.62 3.27
CA ARG A 97 -16.61 -28.87 4.71
C ARG A 97 -18.09 -28.93 5.09
N ASN A 98 -19.00 -28.33 4.34
CA ASN A 98 -20.44 -28.30 4.66
C ASN A 98 -21.36 -28.79 3.51
N PRO A 99 -21.19 -30.02 3.00
CA PRO A 99 -21.98 -30.51 1.86
C PRO A 99 -23.46 -30.79 2.19
N GLY A 100 -23.87 -30.67 3.46
CA GLY A 100 -25.23 -31.01 3.93
C GLY A 100 -25.97 -29.91 4.71
N ARG A 101 -25.33 -28.77 5.01
CA ARG A 101 -26.01 -27.60 5.60
C ARG A 101 -26.00 -26.51 4.55
N GLY A 102 -27.05 -26.42 3.76
CA GLY A 102 -27.30 -25.34 2.80
C GLY A 102 -27.56 -23.98 3.47
N GLN A 103 -26.79 -23.63 4.50
CA GLN A 103 -26.66 -22.25 4.93
C GLN A 103 -25.91 -21.52 3.85
N ASP A 104 -26.72 -20.91 2.98
CA ASP A 104 -26.34 -19.87 2.05
C ASP A 104 -25.23 -19.02 2.64
N VAL A 105 -24.08 -18.94 1.94
CA VAL A 105 -22.84 -18.30 2.41
C VAL A 105 -22.97 -16.77 2.47
N GLY A 106 -24.20 -16.25 2.59
CA GLY A 106 -24.54 -14.82 2.55
C GLY A 106 -24.26 -14.16 1.21
N TRP A 107 -23.89 -14.93 0.20
CA TRP A 107 -23.47 -14.43 -1.13
C TRP A 107 -24.58 -14.51 -2.16
N LYS A 108 -25.71 -15.17 -1.86
CA LYS A 108 -26.93 -14.78 -2.54
C LYS A 108 -27.13 -13.30 -2.25
N ARG A 109 -26.89 -12.51 -3.29
CA ARG A 109 -27.48 -11.18 -3.45
C ARG A 109 -28.95 -11.40 -3.12
N TRP A 110 -29.39 -10.92 -1.96
CA TRP A 110 -30.80 -10.86 -1.66
C TRP A 110 -31.38 -10.13 -2.85
N SER A 111 -32.16 -10.86 -3.65
CA SER A 111 -32.81 -10.22 -4.78
C SER A 111 -33.61 -9.06 -4.20
N ALA A 112 -33.71 -7.93 -4.91
CA ALA A 112 -34.43 -6.76 -4.41
C ALA A 112 -35.85 -7.11 -3.88
N ARG A 113 -36.43 -8.22 -4.37
CA ARG A 113 -37.69 -8.82 -3.92
C ARG A 113 -37.65 -9.38 -2.49
N GLU A 114 -36.54 -9.95 -2.06
CA GLU A 114 -36.36 -10.53 -0.73
C GLU A 114 -36.10 -9.45 0.33
N GLU A 115 -35.38 -8.38 -0.04
CA GLU A 115 -35.23 -7.16 0.76
C GLU A 115 -36.59 -6.47 1.01
N GLU A 116 -37.44 -6.36 -0.03
CA GLU A 116 -38.79 -5.80 0.12
C GLU A 116 -39.68 -6.66 1.02
N ASN A 117 -39.58 -7.99 0.94
CA ASN A 117 -40.34 -8.89 1.80
C ASN A 117 -39.93 -8.76 3.29
N ARG A 118 -38.63 -8.57 3.57
CA ARG A 118 -38.15 -8.27 4.92
C ARG A 118 -38.65 -6.92 5.44
N ARG A 119 -38.71 -5.89 4.58
CA ARG A 119 -39.31 -4.61 4.97
C ARG A 119 -40.79 -4.75 5.34
N ARG A 120 -41.58 -5.48 4.53
CA ARG A 120 -43.00 -5.73 4.82
C ARG A 120 -43.22 -6.45 6.15
N ILE A 121 -42.45 -7.52 6.40
CA ILE A 121 -42.56 -8.28 7.66
C ILE A 121 -42.18 -7.42 8.87
N SER A 122 -41.20 -6.52 8.72
CA SER A 122 -40.80 -5.61 9.80
C SER A 122 -41.79 -4.47 10.04
N GLU A 123 -42.56 -4.04 9.03
CA GLU A 123 -43.64 -3.07 9.18
C GLU A 123 -44.90 -3.70 9.79
N GLU A 124 -45.22 -4.94 9.44
CA GLU A 124 -46.37 -5.67 9.95
C GLU A 124 -46.20 -6.08 11.43
N SER A 125 -44.96 -6.30 11.89
CA SER A 125 -44.66 -6.49 13.32
C SER A 125 -44.82 -5.24 14.18
N ARG A 126 -44.95 -4.04 13.60
CA ARG A 126 -45.13 -2.79 14.37
C ARG A 126 -46.60 -2.39 14.56
N THR A 127 -47.54 -3.05 13.88
CA THR A 127 -48.97 -2.69 13.92
C THR A 127 -49.83 -3.64 14.76
N SER A 128 -49.27 -4.74 15.27
CA SER A 128 -49.97 -5.69 16.17
C SER A 128 -49.30 -5.71 17.54
N GLY A 129 -49.50 -4.64 18.30
CA GLY A 129 -48.90 -4.47 19.64
C GLY A 129 -49.68 -3.44 20.45
N ASP A 130 -50.91 -3.81 20.75
CA ASP A 130 -51.62 -3.57 22.02
C ASP A 130 -51.54 -2.14 22.60
N GLU A 131 -52.52 -1.37 22.15
CA GLU A 131 -53.33 -0.43 22.92
C GLU A 131 -53.34 -0.70 24.44
N MET A 132 -52.78 0.23 25.24
CA MET A 132 -53.26 0.70 26.56
C MET A 132 -52.13 1.45 27.29
N HIS A 133 -52.14 2.79 27.29
CA HIS A 133 -52.16 3.59 28.52
C HIS A 133 -52.29 5.10 28.24
N LEU A 134 -53.20 5.70 29.01
CA LEU A 134 -53.69 7.07 29.03
C LEU A 134 -52.68 8.16 29.44
N ASP A 135 -53.00 9.36 28.95
CA ASP A 135 -52.85 10.70 29.52
C ASP A 135 -51.45 11.31 29.76
N SER A 136 -51.10 12.29 28.92
CA SER A 136 -50.49 13.55 29.39
C SER A 136 -50.62 14.67 28.34
N PRO A 137 -51.28 15.81 28.64
CA PRO A 137 -51.42 16.92 27.70
C PRO A 137 -50.38 18.03 27.98
N HIS A 138 -49.55 18.37 26.99
CA HIS A 138 -49.01 19.75 26.92
C HIS A 138 -48.59 20.17 25.50
N PRO A 139 -48.72 21.47 25.14
CA PRO A 139 -49.06 21.89 23.79
C PRO A 139 -47.90 22.51 22.97
N GLN A 140 -48.10 22.40 21.66
CA GLN A 140 -47.84 23.36 20.55
C GLN A 140 -46.62 24.30 20.56
N ALA A 141 -45.75 24.08 19.56
CA ALA A 141 -45.20 25.11 18.65
C ALA A 141 -44.68 24.39 17.39
N GLU A 142 -45.38 24.43 16.26
CA GLU A 142 -45.23 25.39 15.12
C GLU A 142 -43.96 25.21 14.26
N SER A 143 -44.18 24.69 13.02
CA SER A 143 -43.51 25.04 11.74
C SER A 143 -41.99 24.75 11.61
N SER A 144 -41.38 24.15 10.57
CA SER A 144 -41.67 23.93 9.14
C SER A 144 -40.70 22.84 8.60
N PRO A 145 -41.04 22.04 7.57
CA PRO A 145 -40.05 21.18 6.91
C PRO A 145 -39.35 21.93 5.76
N THR A 146 -38.04 22.14 5.89
CA THR A 146 -37.19 22.66 4.82
C THR A 146 -36.84 21.53 3.85
N SER A 147 -37.37 21.58 2.63
CA SER A 147 -36.93 20.74 1.51
C SER A 147 -35.49 21.08 1.11
N PRO A 148 -34.61 20.09 0.85
CA PRO A 148 -33.31 20.38 0.27
C PRO A 148 -33.45 20.61 -1.24
N VAL A 149 -33.12 21.83 -1.66
CA VAL A 149 -32.96 22.26 -3.05
C VAL A 149 -31.75 21.54 -3.68
N MET A 150 -31.95 20.91 -4.83
CA MET A 150 -30.88 20.42 -5.70
C MET A 150 -30.18 21.59 -6.42
N PRO A 151 -28.83 21.63 -6.50
CA PRO A 151 -28.13 22.50 -7.43
C PRO A 151 -28.04 21.86 -8.84
N PRO A 152 -27.95 22.68 -9.91
CA PRO A 152 -27.92 22.21 -11.30
C PRO A 152 -26.55 21.61 -11.68
N PRO A 153 -26.48 20.77 -12.74
CA PRO A 153 -25.22 20.20 -13.20
C PRO A 153 -24.44 21.23 -14.02
N SER A 154 -23.34 21.74 -13.45
CA SER A 154 -22.30 22.42 -14.24
C SER A 154 -21.31 21.39 -14.78
N ALA A 155 -21.21 21.35 -16.10
CA ALA A 155 -20.19 20.62 -16.84
C ALA A 155 -18.80 21.25 -16.65
N ASN A 156 -17.78 20.41 -16.83
CA ASN A 156 -16.35 20.67 -17.00
C ASN A 156 -15.45 20.61 -15.75
N GLY A 157 -14.49 19.67 -15.82
CA GLY A 157 -13.13 19.89 -15.32
C GLY A 157 -12.68 18.99 -14.17
N THR A 158 -11.97 17.91 -14.51
CA THR A 158 -10.94 17.23 -13.67
C THR A 158 -11.37 16.75 -12.28
N SER A 159 -11.93 15.53 -12.22
CA SER A 159 -12.01 14.74 -10.99
C SER A 159 -10.91 13.69 -10.96
N ASP A 160 -9.78 14.04 -10.35
CA ASP A 160 -8.84 13.05 -9.84
C ASP A 160 -9.18 12.73 -8.37
N SER A 161 -9.00 11.47 -7.99
CA SER A 161 -8.94 10.96 -6.61
C SER A 161 -10.14 11.20 -5.68
N ARG A 162 -11.23 10.42 -5.84
CA ARG A 162 -12.24 10.23 -4.76
C ARG A 162 -13.11 8.97 -4.85
N PHE A 163 -12.63 7.90 -5.46
CA PHE A 163 -13.27 6.58 -5.39
C PHE A 163 -12.36 5.62 -4.61
N PHE A 164 -12.97 4.89 -3.67
CA PHE A 164 -12.37 3.90 -2.75
C PHE A 164 -11.60 4.45 -1.53
N LYS A 165 -12.33 5.12 -0.62
CA LYS A 165 -11.91 5.21 0.78
C LYS A 165 -12.41 3.98 1.53
N PHE A 166 -11.64 2.89 1.48
CA PHE A 166 -11.84 1.76 2.39
C PHE A 166 -11.55 2.22 3.82
N ARG A 167 -12.61 2.46 4.59
CA ARG A 167 -12.52 2.53 6.05
C ARG A 167 -12.33 1.09 6.54
N PHE A 168 -11.08 0.69 6.77
CA PHE A 168 -10.81 -0.40 7.70
C PHE A 168 -11.27 0.06 9.08
N GLY A 169 -12.45 -0.41 9.48
CA GLY A 169 -12.92 -0.35 10.85
C GLY A 169 -11.95 -1.14 11.71
N SER A 170 -11.06 -0.43 12.39
CA SER A 170 -10.62 -0.82 13.72
C SER A 170 -11.86 -0.86 14.61
N GLY A 171 -12.16 -2.04 15.12
CA GLY A 171 -13.35 -2.30 15.92
C GLY A 171 -13.26 -3.64 16.64
N SER A 172 -12.28 -3.79 17.52
CA SER A 172 -12.43 -4.68 18.68
C SER A 172 -11.70 -4.06 19.87
N GLY A 173 -12.50 -3.51 20.79
CA GLY A 173 -12.03 -2.84 21.99
C GLY A 173 -13.24 -2.37 22.78
N ASN A 174 -13.80 -3.28 23.56
CA ASN A 174 -14.93 -3.07 24.47
C ASN A 174 -14.76 -1.80 25.30
N ALA A 175 -15.81 -0.97 25.29
CA ALA A 175 -16.02 0.05 26.28
C ALA A 175 -16.37 -0.61 27.62
N THR A 176 -15.61 -0.31 28.66
CA THR A 176 -16.13 -0.27 30.02
C THR A 176 -15.75 1.07 30.63
N GLN A 177 -16.72 1.60 31.33
CA GLN A 177 -16.87 2.96 31.81
C GLN A 177 -15.79 3.42 32.82
N GLN A 178 -15.67 4.75 32.88
CA GLN A 178 -15.42 5.60 34.05
C GLN A 178 -14.00 6.14 34.36
N ARG A 179 -14.02 7.48 34.41
CA ARG A 179 -13.34 8.46 35.28
C ARG A 179 -11.99 9.05 34.88
N ALA A 180 -12.03 10.39 34.95
CA ALA A 180 -10.95 11.35 34.84
C ALA A 180 -9.95 11.26 35.99
N LEU A 181 -8.68 11.61 35.71
CA LEU A 181 -7.90 12.73 36.30
C LEU A 181 -6.39 12.51 36.10
N SER A 182 -5.76 13.54 35.52
CA SER A 182 -4.39 14.03 35.73
C SER A 182 -3.11 13.25 35.32
N PRO A 183 -2.04 13.98 34.93
CA PRO A 183 -0.72 13.45 34.58
C PRO A 183 0.26 13.51 35.77
N GLY A 184 1.13 12.51 35.92
CA GLY A 184 2.13 12.49 37.00
C GLY A 184 3.18 11.38 36.91
N THR A 185 4.40 11.79 36.56
CA THR A 185 5.73 11.35 37.03
C THR A 185 5.99 9.92 37.55
N LYS A 186 7.04 9.32 36.97
CA LYS A 186 8.19 8.58 37.56
C LYS A 186 7.94 7.73 38.83
N THR A 187 8.23 6.43 38.80
CA THR A 187 9.30 5.79 39.63
C THR A 187 9.43 4.27 39.40
N LEU A 188 10.65 3.79 39.69
CA LEU A 188 11.18 2.43 39.57
C LEU A 188 10.58 1.41 40.55
N THR A 189 10.43 0.16 40.11
CA THR A 189 10.74 -1.10 40.84
C THR A 189 10.93 -2.21 39.80
N ARG A 190 12.15 -2.62 39.44
CA ARG A 190 12.97 -3.67 40.09
C ARG A 190 12.15 -4.86 40.57
N SER A 191 12.12 -5.94 39.77
CA SER A 191 12.48 -7.33 40.18
C SER A 191 12.14 -8.34 39.09
N GLN A 192 13.17 -9.08 38.66
CA GLN A 192 13.15 -10.53 38.40
C GLN A 192 12.05 -11.11 37.48
N SER A 193 12.41 -11.46 36.24
CA SER A 193 12.47 -12.86 35.81
C SER A 193 12.75 -12.96 34.30
N SER A 194 13.84 -13.62 33.96
CA SER A 194 14.15 -14.20 32.67
C SER A 194 13.12 -15.28 32.28
N VAL A 195 12.34 -15.08 31.21
CA VAL A 195 11.74 -16.22 30.48
C VAL A 195 11.58 -15.86 29.00
N MET A 196 12.09 -16.74 28.14
CA MET A 196 11.94 -16.72 26.69
C MET A 196 10.50 -17.05 26.27
N PRO A 197 10.01 -16.61 25.09
CA PRO A 197 8.92 -17.30 24.43
C PRO A 197 9.48 -18.27 23.38
N SER A 198 9.44 -19.55 23.71
CA SER A 198 9.70 -20.69 22.83
C SER A 198 8.50 -20.92 21.90
N SER A 199 8.76 -21.16 20.61
CA SER A 199 7.95 -22.09 19.79
C SER A 199 8.29 -23.54 20.22
N PRO A 200 7.55 -24.63 19.85
CA PRO A 200 6.32 -24.75 19.05
C PRO A 200 5.21 -25.60 19.75
N LEU A 201 3.93 -25.48 19.35
CA LEU A 201 2.87 -26.43 19.75
C LEU A 201 2.53 -27.40 18.61
N SER A 202 3.01 -28.64 18.76
CA SER A 202 2.45 -29.83 18.12
C SER A 202 1.23 -30.34 18.91
N PRO A 203 0.34 -31.13 18.28
CA PRO A 203 -0.95 -31.51 18.83
C PRO A 203 -0.86 -32.62 19.89
N ALA A 204 -1.83 -32.58 20.81
CA ALA A 204 -1.95 -33.43 21.98
C ALA A 204 -2.12 -34.93 21.68
N PRO A 205 -1.60 -35.81 22.57
CA PRO A 205 -1.86 -37.25 22.57
C PRO A 205 -3.10 -37.56 23.42
N ASN A 206 -3.98 -38.44 22.95
CA ASN A 206 -5.04 -39.02 23.79
C ASN A 206 -4.91 -40.55 23.80
N PRO A 207 -4.86 -41.19 24.99
CA PRO A 207 -4.65 -42.62 25.15
C PRO A 207 -5.97 -43.36 25.40
N SER A 208 -6.14 -44.56 24.82
CA SER A 208 -6.93 -45.60 25.48
C SER A 208 -6.52 -47.01 25.04
N PRO A 209 -6.49 -47.99 25.96
CA PRO A 209 -5.98 -49.34 25.74
C PRO A 209 -7.12 -50.35 25.53
N GLN A 210 -6.97 -51.30 24.60
CA GLN A 210 -7.62 -52.62 24.68
C GLN A 210 -6.72 -53.71 24.05
N PRO A 211 -6.47 -54.82 24.77
CA PRO A 211 -5.73 -55.99 24.30
C PRO A 211 -6.67 -57.09 23.80
N SER A 212 -6.50 -57.52 22.54
CA SER A 212 -7.15 -58.73 22.00
C SER A 212 -6.26 -59.40 20.97
N HIS A 213 -5.25 -60.13 21.43
CA HIS A 213 -4.72 -61.28 20.71
C HIS A 213 -5.75 -62.40 20.83
N LEU A 214 -6.32 -62.91 19.73
CA LEU A 214 -6.67 -64.33 19.55
C LEU A 214 -7.04 -64.56 18.07
N ALA A 215 -6.41 -65.57 17.46
CA ALA A 215 -6.65 -66.11 16.11
C ALA A 215 -6.31 -65.16 14.94
N SER A 216 -5.22 -65.35 14.20
CA SER A 216 -5.02 -66.55 13.38
C SER A 216 -3.55 -66.71 13.01
N ALA A 217 -2.99 -67.85 13.39
CA ALA A 217 -1.73 -68.35 12.85
C ALA A 217 -1.96 -68.72 11.37
N SER A 218 -1.72 -67.77 10.48
CA SER A 218 -1.60 -68.05 9.05
C SER A 218 -0.20 -68.62 8.83
N LEU A 219 -0.14 -69.94 8.67
CA LEU A 219 1.00 -70.68 8.17
C LEU A 219 1.60 -69.95 6.95
N PRO A 220 2.94 -69.86 6.80
CA PRO A 220 3.54 -69.40 5.57
C PRO A 220 3.06 -70.35 4.46
N SER A 221 2.13 -69.89 3.65
CA SER A 221 1.75 -70.56 2.41
C SER A 221 3.06 -70.77 1.66
N LEU A 222 3.43 -72.04 1.43
CA LEU A 222 4.56 -72.41 0.59
C LEU A 222 4.27 -71.87 -0.80
N ILE A 223 4.64 -70.61 -1.03
CA ILE A 223 4.62 -69.99 -2.35
C ILE A 223 5.45 -70.95 -3.22
N PRO A 224 4.85 -71.56 -4.26
CA PRO A 224 5.58 -72.40 -5.19
C PRO A 224 6.83 -71.67 -5.62
N ALA A 225 7.99 -72.33 -5.56
CA ALA A 225 9.27 -71.73 -5.92
C ALA A 225 9.07 -70.99 -7.25
N PRO A 226 9.33 -69.66 -7.29
CA PRO A 226 9.03 -68.86 -8.47
C PRO A 226 9.71 -69.53 -9.65
N SER A 227 8.93 -69.79 -10.68
CA SER A 227 9.46 -70.36 -11.91
C SER A 227 10.60 -69.45 -12.38
N ALA A 228 11.62 -70.00 -13.04
CA ALA A 228 12.77 -69.21 -13.52
C ALA A 228 12.35 -67.96 -14.33
N LYS A 229 11.17 -68.02 -14.97
CA LYS A 229 10.54 -66.92 -15.69
C LYS A 229 10.06 -65.78 -14.76
N GLU A 230 9.43 -66.10 -13.64
CA GLU A 230 8.97 -65.11 -12.65
C GLU A 230 10.14 -64.41 -11.95
N PHE A 231 11.23 -65.15 -11.69
CA PHE A 231 12.43 -64.57 -11.09
C PHE A 231 13.10 -63.55 -12.03
N ALA A 232 13.17 -63.86 -13.33
CA ALA A 232 13.68 -62.93 -14.34
C ALA A 232 12.82 -61.66 -14.44
N GLU A 233 11.49 -61.80 -14.39
CA GLU A 233 10.56 -60.67 -14.39
C GLU A 233 10.69 -59.81 -13.13
N MET A 234 10.84 -60.43 -11.97
CA MET A 234 11.04 -59.73 -10.70
C MET A 234 12.37 -58.96 -10.68
N LYS A 235 13.44 -59.55 -11.22
CA LYS A 235 14.74 -58.87 -11.35
C LYS A 235 14.64 -57.62 -12.25
N HIS A 236 13.93 -57.73 -13.37
CA HIS A 236 13.69 -56.59 -14.26
C HIS A 236 12.84 -55.49 -13.58
N LYS A 237 11.79 -55.87 -12.85
CA LYS A 237 10.99 -54.92 -12.04
C LYS A 237 11.85 -54.22 -10.98
N LEU A 238 12.72 -54.95 -10.30
CA LEU A 238 13.63 -54.38 -9.31
C LEU A 238 14.59 -53.36 -9.94
N GLU A 239 15.11 -53.65 -11.14
CA GLU A 239 15.95 -52.71 -11.88
C GLU A 239 15.19 -51.43 -12.28
N ILE A 240 13.93 -51.57 -12.74
CA ILE A 240 13.06 -50.41 -13.04
C ILE A 240 12.82 -49.58 -11.78
N VAL A 241 12.45 -50.22 -10.67
CA VAL A 241 12.20 -49.52 -9.39
C VAL A 241 13.46 -48.82 -8.90
N SER A 242 14.63 -49.45 -9.04
CA SER A 242 15.91 -48.82 -8.69
C SER A 242 16.15 -47.55 -9.52
N LYS A 243 15.92 -47.60 -10.83
CA LYS A 243 16.07 -46.43 -11.72
C LYS A 243 15.10 -45.31 -11.34
N GLN A 244 13.85 -45.64 -11.05
CA GLN A 244 12.85 -44.65 -10.60
C GLN A 244 13.23 -44.02 -9.26
N LEU A 245 13.81 -44.79 -8.34
CA LEU A 245 14.24 -44.29 -7.04
C LEU A 245 15.41 -43.31 -7.20
N ASP A 246 16.35 -43.60 -8.09
CA ASP A 246 17.47 -42.69 -8.41
C ASP A 246 16.99 -41.41 -9.12
N GLU A 247 16.00 -41.52 -10.02
CA GLU A 247 15.39 -40.38 -10.69
C GLU A 247 14.64 -39.47 -9.71
N VAL A 248 13.80 -40.03 -8.83
CA VAL A 248 13.08 -39.26 -7.80
C VAL A 248 14.04 -38.61 -6.81
N LYS A 249 15.15 -39.28 -6.45
CA LYS A 249 16.20 -38.66 -5.62
C LYS A 249 16.83 -37.46 -6.31
N LYS A 250 17.15 -37.59 -7.60
CA LYS A 250 17.73 -36.49 -8.40
C LYS A 250 16.77 -35.30 -8.48
N GLU A 251 15.47 -35.55 -8.69
CA GLU A 251 14.46 -34.50 -8.69
C GLU A 251 14.32 -33.83 -7.32
N LEU A 252 14.34 -34.60 -6.23
CA LEU A 252 14.29 -34.07 -4.86
C LEU A 252 15.46 -33.14 -4.54
N ASP A 253 16.67 -33.49 -4.97
CA ASP A 253 17.85 -32.64 -4.78
C ASP A 253 17.81 -31.36 -5.64
N GLN A 254 17.31 -31.47 -6.87
CA GLN A 254 17.06 -30.29 -7.71
C GLN A 254 16.00 -29.36 -7.08
N GLU A 255 14.95 -29.91 -6.49
CA GLU A 255 13.91 -29.10 -5.86
C GLU A 255 14.43 -28.42 -4.58
N ARG A 256 15.26 -29.12 -3.79
CA ARG A 256 15.92 -28.53 -2.61
C ARG A 256 16.85 -27.39 -2.98
N THR A 257 17.66 -27.53 -4.03
CA THR A 257 18.55 -26.45 -4.49
C THR A 257 17.79 -25.24 -4.99
N LYS A 258 16.70 -25.43 -5.77
CA LYS A 258 15.82 -24.33 -6.18
C LYS A 258 15.17 -23.65 -4.98
N ARG A 259 14.65 -24.42 -4.03
CA ARG A 259 14.02 -23.87 -2.81
C ARG A 259 15.00 -23.06 -1.97
N ASN A 260 16.24 -23.53 -1.83
CA ASN A 260 17.28 -22.80 -1.11
C ASN A 260 17.63 -21.49 -1.83
N SER A 261 17.82 -21.52 -3.15
CA SER A 261 18.09 -20.31 -3.95
C SER A 261 16.96 -19.28 -3.84
N VAL A 262 15.70 -19.71 -3.89
CA VAL A 262 14.55 -18.81 -3.69
C VAL A 262 14.50 -18.26 -2.26
N SER A 263 14.89 -19.06 -1.26
CA SER A 263 14.95 -18.60 0.13
C SER A 263 16.04 -17.54 0.35
N GLU A 264 17.21 -17.70 -0.27
CA GLU A 264 18.31 -16.72 -0.22
C GLU A 264 17.93 -15.41 -0.92
N GLU A 265 17.29 -15.49 -2.09
CA GLU A 265 16.79 -14.30 -2.80
C GLU A 265 15.72 -13.57 -1.98
N LYS A 266 14.83 -14.33 -1.31
CA LYS A 266 13.83 -13.77 -0.40
C LYS A 266 14.49 -13.02 0.75
N GLU A 267 15.44 -13.64 1.46
CA GLU A 267 16.15 -13.00 2.57
C GLU A 267 16.89 -11.73 2.13
N ARG A 268 17.52 -11.78 0.95
CA ARG A 268 18.16 -10.61 0.34
C ARG A 268 17.17 -9.46 0.10
N LEU A 269 16.01 -9.75 -0.51
CA LEU A 269 14.99 -8.74 -0.80
C LEU A 269 14.37 -8.18 0.48
N GLU A 270 14.16 -9.00 1.51
CA GLU A 270 13.70 -8.54 2.82
C GLU A 270 14.72 -7.58 3.46
N GLY A 271 16.02 -7.86 3.35
CA GLY A 271 17.08 -6.96 3.81
C GLY A 271 17.15 -5.62 3.04
N GLU A 272 16.98 -5.65 1.71
CA GLU A 272 16.92 -4.43 0.88
C GLU A 272 15.68 -3.57 1.25
N LEU A 273 14.53 -4.21 1.52
CA LEU A 273 13.31 -3.51 1.96
C LEU A 273 13.46 -2.90 3.35
N GLU A 274 14.07 -3.62 4.30
CA GLU A 274 14.34 -3.09 5.63
C GLU A 274 15.27 -1.86 5.55
N SER A 275 16.36 -1.97 4.80
CA SER A 275 17.30 -0.86 4.59
C SER A 275 16.63 0.36 3.93
N LEU A 276 15.80 0.14 2.90
CA LEU A 276 15.07 1.23 2.24
C LEU A 276 14.06 1.88 3.20
N SER A 277 13.35 1.09 4.00
CA SER A 277 12.40 1.61 4.99
C SER A 277 13.11 2.47 6.03
N GLN A 278 14.28 2.06 6.52
CA GLN A 278 15.08 2.82 7.46
C GLN A 278 15.54 4.16 6.85
N ALA A 279 16.06 4.15 5.62
CA ALA A 279 16.48 5.36 4.93
C ALA A 279 15.32 6.36 4.74
N LEU A 280 14.12 5.88 4.41
CA LEU A 280 12.93 6.73 4.28
C LEU A 280 12.49 7.33 5.62
N PHE A 281 12.56 6.56 6.73
CA PHE A 281 12.25 7.08 8.06
C PHE A 281 13.28 8.11 8.53
N GLU A 282 14.56 7.87 8.29
CA GLU A 282 15.64 8.80 8.62
C GLU A 282 15.49 10.11 7.84
N GLU A 283 15.24 10.05 6.53
CA GLU A 283 15.05 11.24 5.69
C GLU A 283 13.77 12.00 6.07
N ALA A 284 12.67 11.30 6.37
CA ALA A 284 11.44 11.93 6.85
C ALA A 284 11.67 12.68 8.19
N ASN A 285 12.38 12.07 9.13
CA ASN A 285 12.74 12.71 10.40
C ASN A 285 13.63 13.94 10.18
N LYS A 286 14.60 13.85 9.27
CA LYS A 286 15.48 14.96 8.91
C LYS A 286 14.72 16.13 8.27
N MET A 287 13.77 15.86 7.38
CA MET A 287 12.91 16.90 6.80
C MET A 287 12.07 17.59 7.87
N VAL A 288 11.44 16.83 8.76
CA VAL A 288 10.62 17.38 9.87
C VAL A 288 11.48 18.21 10.83
N ALA A 289 12.68 17.74 11.16
CA ALA A 289 13.62 18.49 11.99
C ALA A 289 14.03 19.80 11.32
N SER A 290 14.37 19.76 10.03
CA SER A 290 14.73 20.94 9.25
C SER A 290 13.60 21.96 9.21
N GLU A 291 12.36 21.50 9.03
CA GLU A 291 11.17 22.36 9.03
C GLU A 291 10.91 23.00 10.40
N ARG A 292 11.09 22.25 11.49
CA ARG A 292 10.97 22.78 12.86
C ARG A 292 12.00 23.86 13.15
N ILE A 293 13.24 23.68 12.68
CA ILE A 293 14.30 24.68 12.82
C ILE A 293 13.92 25.95 12.06
N LYS A 294 13.59 25.85 10.78
CA LYS A 294 13.16 27.00 9.96
C LYS A 294 11.97 27.74 10.56
N ARG A 295 11.00 26.99 11.09
CA ARG A 295 9.86 27.59 11.78
C ARG A 295 10.29 28.35 13.04
N ALA A 296 11.17 27.78 13.86
CA ALA A 296 11.67 28.47 15.03
C ALA A 296 12.47 29.74 14.69
N GLU A 297 13.28 29.69 13.63
CA GLU A 297 14.04 30.85 13.11
C GLU A 297 13.10 31.97 12.67
N THR A 298 12.09 31.66 11.85
CA THR A 298 11.10 32.67 11.41
C THR A 298 10.26 33.25 12.55
N GLU A 299 9.91 32.44 13.56
CA GLU A 299 9.22 32.90 14.77
C GLU A 299 10.12 33.83 15.61
N GLU A 300 11.43 33.56 15.68
CA GLU A 300 12.42 34.41 16.34
C GLU A 300 12.61 35.75 15.62
N GLU A 301 12.75 35.74 14.29
CA GLU A 301 12.82 36.96 13.46
C GLU A 301 11.58 37.84 13.63
N LEU A 302 10.39 37.24 13.65
CA LEU A 302 9.14 37.96 13.91
C LEU A 302 9.15 38.61 15.29
N LYS A 303 9.65 37.91 16.31
CA LYS A 303 9.75 38.47 17.67
C LYS A 303 10.74 39.63 17.74
N GLN A 304 11.88 39.55 17.04
CA GLN A 304 12.86 40.63 16.96
C GLN A 304 12.27 41.87 16.28
N THR A 305 11.62 41.72 15.13
CA THR A 305 10.98 42.84 14.42
C THR A 305 9.86 43.49 15.24
N LEU A 306 9.09 42.72 16.02
CA LEU A 306 8.12 43.28 16.96
C LEU A 306 8.80 44.07 18.09
N ALA A 307 9.89 43.56 18.65
CA ALA A 307 10.65 44.25 19.70
C ALA A 307 11.25 45.57 19.18
N GLU A 308 11.84 45.57 17.99
CA GLU A 308 12.33 46.78 17.31
C GLU A 308 11.19 47.79 17.07
N LYS A 309 10.05 47.33 16.56
CA LYS A 309 8.88 48.17 16.37
C LYS A 309 8.38 48.79 17.68
N THR A 310 8.38 48.03 18.78
CA THR A 310 8.01 48.59 20.10
C THR A 310 9.01 49.61 20.59
N ALA A 311 10.32 49.35 20.46
CA ALA A 311 11.37 50.30 20.86
C ALA A 311 11.28 51.62 20.06
N LEU A 312 11.04 51.53 18.74
CA LEU A 312 10.87 52.71 17.89
C LEU A 312 9.63 53.53 18.27
N LYS A 313 8.51 52.87 18.61
CA LYS A 313 7.30 53.55 19.10
C LYS A 313 7.55 54.26 20.43
N GLU A 314 8.28 53.65 21.34
CA GLU A 314 8.63 54.27 22.62
C GLU A 314 9.56 55.48 22.41
N ALA A 315 10.55 55.36 21.54
CA ALA A 315 11.44 56.47 21.16
C ALA A 315 10.66 57.64 20.55
N LEU A 316 9.72 57.37 19.63
CA LEU A 316 8.84 58.40 19.07
C LEU A 316 7.99 59.07 20.16
N ARG A 317 7.42 58.29 21.08
CA ARG A 317 6.62 58.82 22.20
C ARG A 317 7.45 59.71 23.13
N LEU A 318 8.72 59.40 23.34
CA LEU A 318 9.65 60.25 24.12
C LEU A 318 9.92 61.57 23.39
N LEU A 319 10.24 61.52 22.10
CA LEU A 319 10.45 62.72 21.28
C LEU A 319 9.20 63.61 21.22
N GLU A 320 8.01 63.02 21.10
CA GLU A 320 6.74 63.76 21.13
C GLU A 320 6.53 64.47 22.46
N ARG A 321 6.89 63.83 23.58
CA ARG A 321 6.82 64.45 24.91
C ARG A 321 7.79 65.63 25.03
N GLU A 322 9.05 65.43 24.69
CA GLU A 322 10.09 66.48 24.76
C GLU A 322 9.75 67.67 23.83
N ASN A 323 9.27 67.40 22.62
CA ASN A 323 8.86 68.45 21.69
C ASN A 323 7.63 69.22 22.22
N GLY A 324 6.70 68.53 22.90
CA GLY A 324 5.62 69.18 23.64
C GLY A 324 6.12 70.10 24.74
N GLU A 325 7.11 69.67 25.52
CA GLU A 325 7.74 70.46 26.59
C GLU A 325 8.46 71.69 26.02
N LEU A 326 9.30 71.53 24.99
CA LEU A 326 10.00 72.64 24.33
C LEU A 326 9.02 73.67 23.74
N ARG A 327 7.93 73.21 23.11
CA ARG A 327 6.88 74.10 22.60
C ARG A 327 6.15 74.85 23.72
N SER A 328 5.94 74.21 24.87
CA SER A 328 5.31 74.85 26.02
C SER A 328 6.23 75.88 26.69
N ALA A 329 7.53 75.59 26.82
CA ALA A 329 8.53 76.50 27.38
C ALA A 329 8.81 77.71 26.47
N SER A 330 8.69 77.53 25.15
CA SER A 330 8.84 78.57 24.14
C SER A 330 7.67 79.56 24.11
N ARG A 331 6.56 79.33 24.81
CA ARG A 331 5.42 80.27 24.81
C ARG A 331 5.83 81.51 25.60
N PRO A 332 6.06 82.67 24.97
CA PRO A 332 6.43 83.88 25.68
C PRO A 332 5.28 84.19 26.63
N GLN A 333 5.56 84.31 27.93
CA GLN A 333 4.60 84.92 28.85
C GLN A 333 4.35 86.33 28.33
N THR A 334 3.23 86.51 27.62
CA THR A 334 2.68 87.83 27.36
C THR A 334 2.42 88.45 28.73
N PRO A 335 3.15 89.52 29.13
CA PRO A 335 2.90 90.15 30.41
C PRO A 335 1.46 90.63 30.39
N ALA A 336 0.67 90.17 31.37
CA ALA A 336 -0.67 90.68 31.59
C ALA A 336 -0.54 92.19 31.87
N SER A 337 -0.97 92.99 30.91
CA SER A 337 -1.18 94.41 31.09
C SER A 337 -2.42 94.59 31.96
N ASP A 338 -2.22 94.78 33.26
CA ASP A 338 -3.24 95.34 34.16
C ASP A 338 -3.57 96.77 33.70
N ALA A 339 -4.81 96.97 33.27
CA ALA A 339 -5.45 98.27 33.11
C ALA A 339 -6.95 98.14 33.40
#